data_AF-A0A9E2DFG6-F1
#
_entry.id   AF-A0A9E2DFG6-F1
#
_cell.length_a   1.000
_cell.length_b   1.000
_cell.length_c   1.000
_cell.angle_alpha   90.00
_cell.angle_beta   90.00
_cell.angle_gamma   90.00
#
_symmetry.space_group_name_H-M   'P 1'
#
loop_
_entity.id
_entity.type
_entity.pdbx_description
1 polymer ?
#
loop_
_entity_poly.entity_id
_entity_poly.type
_entity_poly.pdbx_seq_one_letter_code
_entity_poly.pdbx_strand_id
1 'polypeptide(L)'
;MNSVQKIISQVMSHYGFRHKYQVAKYFGVTPQALSTWLTNGNIPSRHILKVRSDIHDTELPEPQGSSIEENKTVIDYLINENVRLKNKVSKLNARIHNLQSDDIKDDLFERINSRSLILVGRLSDGVIKEAS
;
A
#
# COMPACT_ATOMS: atom_id res chain seq x y z
N MET A 1 23.56 -25.84 4.60
CA MET A 1 22.09 -25.87 4.45
C MET A 1 21.65 -24.54 3.87
N ASN A 2 20.87 -24.53 2.78
CA ASN A 2 20.58 -23.33 2.00
C ASN A 2 19.72 -22.33 2.81
N SER A 3 20.13 -21.05 2.88
CA SER A 3 19.39 -19.98 3.58
C SER A 3 17.91 -19.92 3.16
N VAL A 4 17.65 -20.16 1.88
CA VAL A 4 16.30 -20.24 1.27
C VAL A 4 15.44 -21.35 1.87
N GLN A 5 16.01 -22.53 2.10
CA GLN A 5 15.27 -23.66 2.69
C GLN A 5 14.85 -23.33 4.12
N LYS A 6 15.71 -22.66 4.89
CA LYS A 6 15.40 -22.24 6.26
C LYS A 6 14.24 -21.24 6.30
N ILE A 7 14.27 -20.25 5.40
CA ILE A 7 13.20 -19.25 5.27
C ILE A 7 11.88 -19.91 4.87
N ILE A 8 11.90 -20.81 3.87
CA ILE A 8 10.70 -21.54 3.43
C ILE A 8 10.15 -22.40 4.57
N SER A 9 11.00 -23.14 5.29
CA SER A 9 10.58 -23.97 6.43
C SER A 9 10.00 -23.13 7.56
N GLN A 10 10.55 -21.95 7.82
CA GLN A 10 10.02 -21.00 8.81
C GLN A 10 8.63 -20.50 8.41
N VAL A 11 8.43 -20.13 7.14
CA VAL A 11 7.11 -19.76 6.61
C VAL A 11 6.13 -20.93 6.69
N MET A 12 6.58 -22.15 6.36
CA MET A 12 5.74 -23.34 6.46
C MET A 12 5.32 -23.64 7.90
N SER A 13 6.24 -23.51 8.85
CA SER A 13 5.96 -23.72 10.28
C SER A 13 5.02 -22.65 10.84
N HIS A 14 5.22 -21.38 10.48
CA HIS A 14 4.43 -20.27 11.00
C HIS A 14 2.96 -20.31 10.53
N TYR A 15 2.74 -20.63 9.26
CA TYR A 15 1.38 -20.66 8.67
C TYR A 15 0.77 -22.07 8.60
N GLY A 16 1.48 -23.11 9.07
CA GLY A 16 1.01 -24.50 9.01
C GLY A 16 0.91 -25.07 7.60
N PHE A 17 1.70 -24.56 6.65
CA PHE A 17 1.67 -25.04 5.27
C PHE A 17 2.29 -26.44 5.15
N ARG A 18 1.54 -27.38 4.57
CA ARG A 18 2.00 -28.76 4.31
C ARG A 18 2.75 -28.89 2.99
N HIS A 19 2.50 -27.98 2.04
CA HIS A 19 3.01 -28.11 0.68
C HIS A 19 3.66 -26.83 0.18
N LYS A 20 4.75 -26.99 -0.61
CA LYS A 20 5.52 -25.88 -1.19
C LYS A 20 4.69 -24.94 -2.07
N TYR A 21 3.62 -25.42 -2.72
CA TYR A 21 2.75 -24.57 -3.52
C TYR A 21 2.01 -23.52 -2.68
N GLN A 22 1.73 -23.81 -1.41
CA GLN A 22 1.04 -22.88 -0.50
C GLN A 22 1.97 -21.72 -0.13
N VAL A 23 3.26 -22.01 0.02
CA VAL A 23 4.31 -20.99 0.18
C VAL A 23 4.41 -20.12 -1.07
N ALA A 24 4.33 -20.71 -2.26
CA ALA A 24 4.30 -19.94 -3.51
C ALA A 24 3.08 -19.00 -3.58
N LYS A 25 1.90 -19.48 -3.17
CA LYS A 25 0.67 -18.66 -3.06
C LYS A 25 0.83 -17.52 -2.05
N TYR A 26 1.45 -17.78 -0.91
CA TYR A 26 1.76 -16.75 0.09
C TYR A 26 2.66 -15.64 -0.47
N PHE A 27 3.67 -16.01 -1.26
CA PHE A 27 4.54 -15.06 -1.93
C PHE A 27 3.93 -14.41 -3.17
N GLY A 28 2.77 -14.87 -3.64
CA GLY A 28 2.15 -14.42 -4.90
C GLY A 28 2.97 -14.79 -6.14
N VAL A 29 3.75 -15.88 -6.06
CA VAL A 29 4.61 -16.36 -7.15
C VAL A 29 4.19 -17.73 -7.65
N THR A 30 4.64 -18.10 -8.86
CA THR A 30 4.39 -19.44 -9.40
C THR A 30 5.23 -20.49 -8.66
N PRO A 31 4.75 -21.75 -8.55
CA PRO A 31 5.53 -22.83 -7.96
C PRO A 31 6.88 -23.05 -8.66
N GLN A 32 6.96 -22.75 -9.96
CA GLN A 32 8.20 -22.80 -10.73
C GLN A 32 9.23 -21.77 -10.23
N ALA A 33 8.80 -20.53 -9.95
CA ALA A 33 9.69 -19.50 -9.41
C ALA A 33 10.24 -19.89 -8.02
N LEU A 34 9.40 -20.50 -7.19
CA LEU A 34 9.84 -21.02 -5.88
C LEU A 34 10.87 -22.15 -6.04
N SER A 35 10.69 -23.04 -7.02
CA SER A 35 11.67 -24.07 -7.35
C SER A 35 12.98 -23.47 -7.85
N THR A 36 12.93 -22.42 -8.68
CA THR A 36 14.12 -21.69 -9.14
C THR A 36 14.88 -21.06 -7.97
N TRP A 37 14.19 -20.46 -6.99
CA TRP A 37 14.85 -19.92 -5.79
C TRP A 37 15.47 -21.01 -4.92
N LEU A 38 14.82 -22.17 -4.85
CA LEU A 38 15.33 -23.33 -4.13
C LEU A 38 16.62 -23.87 -4.75
N THR A 39 16.70 -23.90 -6.08
CA THR A 39 17.87 -24.35 -6.84
C THR A 39 18.99 -23.30 -6.85
N ASN A 40 18.66 -22.03 -7.06
CA ASN A 40 19.63 -20.92 -7.13
C ASN A 40 20.10 -20.46 -5.75
N GLY A 41 19.42 -20.86 -4.68
CA GLY A 41 19.77 -20.47 -3.31
C GLY A 41 19.57 -18.99 -3.01
N ASN A 42 18.78 -18.27 -3.81
CA ASN A 42 18.50 -16.84 -3.62
C ASN A 42 17.00 -16.52 -3.72
N ILE A 43 16.46 -15.82 -2.72
CA ILE A 43 15.09 -15.28 -2.73
C ILE A 43 15.20 -13.77 -3.01
N PRO A 44 14.42 -13.20 -3.94
CA PRO A 44 14.44 -11.77 -4.19
C PRO A 44 14.09 -10.96 -2.93
N SER A 45 14.80 -9.85 -2.72
CA SER A 45 14.73 -9.03 -1.49
C SER A 45 13.32 -8.62 -1.09
N ARG A 46 12.43 -8.36 -2.07
CA ARG A 46 11.01 -8.04 -1.85
C ARG A 46 10.29 -9.12 -1.02
N HIS A 47 10.57 -10.39 -1.31
CA HIS A 47 9.91 -11.51 -0.62
C HIS A 47 10.53 -11.78 0.75
N ILE A 48 11.83 -11.52 0.92
CA ILE A 48 12.49 -11.59 2.23
C ILE A 48 11.89 -10.55 3.19
N LEU A 49 11.65 -9.32 2.71
CA LEU A 49 11.03 -8.27 3.51
C LEU A 49 9.62 -8.65 3.96
N LYS A 50 8.83 -9.29 3.08
CA LYS A 50 7.50 -9.80 3.43
C LYS A 50 7.52 -10.90 4.50
N VAL A 51 8.51 -11.80 4.46
CA VAL A 51 8.70 -12.80 5.55
C VAL A 51 9.02 -12.09 6.86
N ARG A 52 9.89 -11.06 6.83
CA ARG A 52 10.30 -10.34 8.03
C ARG A 52 9.17 -9.52 8.63
N SER A 53 8.34 -8.86 7.84
CA SER A 53 7.15 -8.19 8.36
C SER A 53 6.19 -9.21 8.99
N ASP A 54 5.85 -10.26 8.25
CA ASP A 54 4.68 -11.06 8.65
C ASP A 54 5.00 -12.15 9.69
N ILE A 55 6.27 -12.52 9.87
CA ILE A 55 6.71 -13.58 10.80
C ILE A 55 7.55 -13.02 11.97
N HIS A 56 8.20 -11.86 11.81
CA HIS A 56 9.08 -11.30 12.84
C HIS A 56 8.37 -10.31 13.79
N ASP A 57 7.09 -10.00 13.56
CA ASP A 57 6.28 -9.12 14.42
C ASP A 57 5.87 -9.75 15.78
N THR A 58 6.32 -10.98 16.12
CA THR A 58 5.91 -11.65 17.38
C THR A 58 7.02 -11.84 18.42
N GLU A 59 8.26 -11.44 18.15
CA GLU A 59 9.25 -11.31 19.23
C GLU A 59 9.22 -9.87 19.76
N LEU A 60 8.16 -9.56 20.53
CA LEU A 60 8.29 -8.50 21.54
C LEU A 60 9.45 -8.93 22.44
N PRO A 61 10.56 -8.18 22.51
CA PRO A 61 11.62 -8.51 23.44
C PRO A 61 10.99 -8.56 24.83
N GLU A 62 11.19 -9.68 25.55
CA GLU A 62 10.76 -9.74 26.96
C GLU A 62 11.30 -8.50 27.67
N PRO A 63 10.47 -7.81 28.49
CA PRO A 63 10.86 -6.56 29.10
C PRO A 63 12.07 -6.81 30.01
N GLN A 64 13.25 -6.49 29.50
CA GLN A 64 14.51 -6.62 30.20
C GLN A 64 14.55 -5.58 31.33
N GLY A 65 14.08 -5.97 32.52
CA GLY A 65 14.39 -5.30 33.78
C GLY A 65 13.96 -3.84 33.97
N SER A 66 13.13 -3.26 33.09
CA SER A 66 12.67 -1.87 33.24
C SER A 66 11.64 -1.74 34.36
N SER A 67 11.78 -0.69 35.19
CA SER A 67 10.84 -0.42 36.27
C SER A 67 9.42 -0.20 35.72
N ILE A 68 8.40 -0.52 36.51
CA ILE A 68 6.99 -0.29 36.16
C ILE A 68 6.74 1.18 35.78
N GLU A 69 7.41 2.15 36.43
CA GLU A 69 7.31 3.57 36.04
C GLU A 69 7.92 3.89 34.67
N GLU A 70 9.05 3.27 34.32
CA GLU A 70 9.70 3.48 33.02
C GLU A 70 8.82 2.93 31.90
N ASN A 71 8.24 1.74 32.12
CA ASN A 71 7.30 1.14 31.18
C ASN A 71 6.05 2.01 30.99
N LYS A 72 5.51 2.59 32.07
CA LYS A 72 4.39 3.55 31.96
C LYS A 72 4.76 4.78 31.15
N THR A 73 5.94 5.35 31.40
CA THR A 73 6.42 6.54 30.67
C THR A 73 6.60 6.26 29.18
N VAL A 74 7.16 5.09 28.85
CA VAL A 74 7.32 4.64 27.45
C VAL A 74 5.95 4.42 26.80
N ILE A 75 5.00 3.78 27.50
CA ILE A 75 3.65 3.56 27.01
C ILE A 75 2.94 4.89 26.73
N ASP A 76 2.98 5.84 27.67
CA ASP A 76 2.37 7.15 27.50
C ASP A 76 2.97 7.91 26.31
N TYR A 77 4.29 7.86 26.15
CA TYR A 77 4.96 8.44 24.98
C TYR A 77 4.49 7.79 23.67
N LEU A 78 4.46 6.46 23.62
CA LEU A 78 4.05 5.71 22.42
C LEU A 78 2.58 5.95 22.05
N ILE A 79 1.69 6.10 23.04
CA ILE A 79 0.28 6.44 22.83
C ILE A 79 0.17 7.85 22.24
N ASN A 80 0.83 8.82 22.86
CA ASN A 80 0.81 10.21 22.41
C ASN A 80 1.37 10.36 21.00
N GLU A 81 2.47 9.67 20.70
CA GLU A 81 3.08 9.68 19.38
C GLU A 81 2.18 9.03 18.32
N ASN A 82 1.53 7.91 18.65
CA ASN A 82 0.55 7.29 17.76
C ASN A 82 -0.62 8.23 17.45
N VAL A 83 -1.16 8.92 18.46
CA VAL A 83 -2.23 9.90 18.27
C VAL A 83 -1.76 11.04 17.37
N ARG A 84 -0.56 11.57 17.60
CA ARG A 84 0.06 12.61 16.77
C ARG A 84 0.21 12.17 15.32
N LEU A 85 0.71 10.95 15.10
CA LEU A 85 0.89 10.37 13.77
C LEU A 85 -0.44 10.16 13.05
N LYS A 86 -1.45 9.59 13.72
CA LYS A 86 -2.80 9.44 13.16
C LYS A 86 -3.39 10.77 12.72
N ASN A 87 -3.25 11.81 13.55
CA ASN A 87 -3.71 13.15 13.20
C ASN A 87 -2.97 13.72 11.98
N LYS A 88 -1.66 13.49 11.87
CA LYS A 88 -0.86 13.91 10.72
C LYS A 88 -1.32 13.20 9.44
N VAL A 89 -1.53 11.89 9.49
CA VAL A 89 -2.05 11.09 8.37
C VAL A 89 -3.42 11.60 7.93
N SER A 90 -4.35 11.83 8.86
CA SER A 90 -5.67 12.38 8.54
C SER A 90 -5.59 13.74 7.83
N LYS A 91 -4.71 14.64 8.30
CA LYS A 91 -4.48 15.94 7.65
C LYS A 91 -3.89 15.81 6.24
N LEU A 92 -2.92 14.90 6.04
CA LEU A 92 -2.35 14.65 4.72
C LEU A 92 -3.42 14.10 3.76
N ASN A 93 -4.23 13.15 4.20
CA ASN A 93 -5.30 12.58 3.39
C ASN A 93 -6.34 13.63 2.98
N ALA A 94 -6.73 14.52 3.90
CA ALA A 94 -7.63 15.63 3.59
C ALA A 94 -7.02 16.59 2.55
N ARG A 95 -5.71 16.88 2.65
CA ARG A 95 -5.02 17.72 1.67
C ARG A 95 -4.95 17.07 0.29
N ILE A 96 -4.69 15.76 0.22
CA ILE A 96 -4.71 14.99 -1.03
C ILE A 96 -6.09 15.06 -1.66
N HIS A 97 -7.15 14.82 -0.88
CA HIS A 97 -8.52 14.91 -1.38
C HIS A 97 -8.84 16.30 -1.95
N ASN A 98 -8.46 17.38 -1.26
CA ASN A 98 -8.70 18.73 -1.74
C ASN A 98 -7.96 19.04 -3.05
N LEU A 99 -6.69 18.62 -3.16
CA LEU A 99 -5.94 18.77 -4.41
C LEU A 99 -6.56 17.98 -5.56
N GLN A 100 -7.03 16.76 -5.29
CA GLN A 100 -7.75 15.97 -6.28
C GLN A 100 -9.10 16.60 -6.68
N SER A 101 -9.80 17.27 -5.76
CA SER A 101 -11.07 17.93 -6.09
C SER A 101 -10.90 19.25 -6.84
N ASP A 102 -9.79 19.97 -6.62
CA ASP A 102 -9.50 21.22 -7.34
C ASP A 102 -9.08 20.95 -8.80
N ASP A 103 -8.44 19.81 -9.09
CA ASP A 103 -8.12 19.38 -10.47
C ASP A 103 -9.33 18.80 -11.24
N ILE A 104 -10.38 18.31 -10.55
CA ILE A 104 -11.58 17.72 -11.19
C ILE A 104 -12.65 18.77 -11.51
N LYS A 105 -12.61 19.95 -10.87
CA LYS A 105 -13.47 21.07 -11.28
C LYS A 105 -12.83 21.80 -12.47
N ASP A 106 -12.74 21.03 -13.55
CA ASP A 106 -12.50 21.46 -14.91
C ASP A 106 -13.60 22.44 -15.37
N ASP A 107 -13.59 23.66 -14.81
CA ASP A 107 -14.32 24.81 -15.34
C ASP A 107 -13.99 25.00 -16.82
N LEU A 108 -12.79 24.60 -17.24
CA LEU A 108 -12.37 24.61 -18.63
C LEU A 108 -13.12 23.58 -19.48
N PHE A 109 -13.22 22.31 -19.06
CA PHE A 109 -13.95 21.31 -19.85
C PHE A 109 -15.46 21.55 -19.81
N GLU A 110 -16.03 21.98 -18.69
CA GLU A 110 -17.44 22.39 -18.64
C GLU A 110 -17.71 23.60 -19.55
N ARG A 111 -16.82 24.59 -19.58
CA ARG A 111 -16.94 25.75 -20.47
C ARG A 111 -16.72 25.38 -21.95
N ILE A 112 -15.84 24.44 -22.25
CA ILE A 112 -15.62 23.94 -23.62
C ILE A 112 -16.82 23.11 -24.07
N ASN A 113 -17.34 22.23 -23.21
CA ASN A 113 -18.44 21.34 -23.54
C ASN A 113 -19.75 22.13 -23.71
N SER A 114 -20.00 23.12 -22.85
CA SER A 114 -21.12 24.06 -23.02
C SER A 114 -20.98 24.91 -24.30
N ARG A 115 -19.79 25.42 -24.64
CA ARG A 115 -19.56 26.10 -25.93
C ARG A 115 -19.75 25.18 -27.14
N SER A 116 -19.30 23.92 -27.04
CA SER A 116 -19.47 22.91 -28.08
C SER A 116 -20.95 22.58 -28.29
N LEU A 117 -21.71 22.37 -27.22
CA LEU A 117 -23.15 22.16 -27.25
C LEU A 117 -23.90 23.35 -27.86
N ILE A 118 -23.52 24.59 -27.53
CA ILE A 118 -24.08 25.81 -28.13
C ILE A 118 -23.76 25.87 -29.63
N LEU A 119 -22.55 25.49 -30.03
CA LEU A 119 -22.14 25.45 -31.45
C LEU A 119 -22.95 24.40 -32.21
N VAL A 120 -23.08 23.18 -31.68
CA VAL A 120 -23.87 22.10 -32.27
C VAL A 120 -25.33 22.50 -32.37
N GLY A 121 -25.92 23.11 -31.33
CA GLY A 121 -27.30 23.61 -31.38
C GLY A 121 -27.52 24.65 -32.47
N ARG A 122 -26.57 25.58 -32.65
CA ARG A 122 -26.60 26.57 -33.74
C ARG A 122 -26.41 25.97 -35.13
N LEU A 123 -25.58 24.93 -35.26
CA LEU A 123 -25.38 24.20 -36.50
C LEU A 123 -26.61 23.34 -36.86
N SER A 124 -27.25 22.72 -35.87
CA SER A 124 -28.47 21.93 -36.05
C SER A 124 -29.70 22.78 -36.38
N ASP A 125 -29.79 24.01 -35.87
CA ASP A 125 -30.85 24.97 -36.19
C ASP A 125 -30.68 25.63 -37.56
N GLY A 126 -29.62 25.28 -38.32
CA GLY A 126 -29.47 25.63 -39.74
C GLY A 126 -29.19 27.10 -40.05
N VAL A 127 -29.05 27.98 -39.04
CA VAL A 127 -28.81 29.41 -39.24
C VAL A 127 -27.33 29.75 -39.02
N ILE A 128 -26.53 29.67 -40.08
CA ILE A 128 -25.19 30.27 -40.09
C ILE A 128 -25.36 31.78 -40.24
N LYS A 129 -25.26 32.53 -39.14
CA LYS A 129 -25.05 33.98 -39.22
C LYS A 129 -23.56 34.24 -39.33
N GLU A 130 -23.13 34.77 -40.46
CA GLU A 130 -21.78 35.32 -40.62
C GLU A 130 -21.59 36.50 -39.66
N ALA A 131 -20.43 36.53 -38.98
CA ALA A 131 -20.03 37.65 -38.16
C ALA A 131 -19.56 38.78 -39.09
N SER A 132 -20.32 39.87 -39.16
CA SER A 132 -19.89 41.17 -39.70
C SER A 132 -19.16 41.98 -38.64
#